data_AF-A0A838DPE9-F1
#
_entry.id   AF-A0A838DPE9-F1
#
_cell.length_a   1.000
_cell.length_b   1.000
_cell.length_c   1.000
_cell.angle_alpha   90.00
_cell.angle_beta   90.00
_cell.angle_gamma   90.00
#
_symmetry.space_group_name_H-M   'P 1'
#
loop_
_entity.id
_entity.type
_entity.pdbx_description
1 polymer ?
#
loop_
_entity_poly.entity_id
_entity_poly.type
_entity_poly.pdbx_seq_one_letter_code
_entity_poly.pdbx_strand_id
1 'polypeptide(L)'
;MNIFELRQKLVADFSSYVKSFIQIRDPRIHAYVEREVFEKRRLWPEPLIQLNPLFEAGKTVDALVTEGILHPACRAIFRRGKDDEQPQGLALHLHKHQEEAVRLARGGHSYVLTTGTGSGKSLAYILPIVDYVLRHPDRPGIKAIVVYPMNALANSQLGELQKYLTLGYPSAERQVTFRRYTGQE
;
A
#
# COMPACT_ATOMS: atom_id res chain seq x y z
N MET A 1 -19.05 -11.51 -28.71
CA MET A 1 -19.65 -11.37 -27.37
C MET A 1 -19.19 -10.05 -26.80
N ASN A 2 -20.13 -9.12 -26.59
CA ASN A 2 -19.83 -7.78 -26.10
C ASN A 2 -19.60 -7.81 -24.57
N ILE A 3 -18.65 -7.02 -24.03
CA ILE A 3 -18.40 -6.94 -22.59
C ILE A 3 -19.64 -6.50 -21.79
N PHE A 4 -20.52 -5.69 -22.40
CA PHE A 4 -21.79 -5.27 -21.80
C PHE A 4 -22.81 -6.41 -21.75
N GLU A 5 -22.86 -7.28 -22.77
CA GLU A 5 -23.72 -8.47 -22.78
C GLU A 5 -23.27 -9.48 -21.74
N LEU A 6 -21.95 -9.71 -21.62
CA LEU A 6 -21.39 -10.58 -20.59
C LEU A 6 -21.74 -10.08 -19.20
N ARG A 7 -21.60 -8.77 -18.95
CA ARG A 7 -22.00 -8.15 -17.67
C ARG A 7 -23.48 -8.38 -17.38
N GLN A 8 -24.36 -8.08 -18.35
CA GLN A 8 -25.81 -8.21 -18.15
C GLN A 8 -26.20 -9.65 -17.80
N LYS A 9 -25.62 -10.63 -18.51
CA LYS A 9 -25.82 -12.04 -18.22
C LYS A 9 -25.34 -12.41 -16.81
N LEU A 10 -24.13 -12.01 -16.45
CA LEU A 10 -23.56 -12.29 -15.12
C LEU A 10 -24.41 -11.73 -13.98
N VAL A 11 -24.88 -10.48 -14.12
CA VAL A 11 -25.75 -9.82 -13.14
C VAL A 11 -27.11 -10.52 -13.04
N ALA A 12 -27.68 -10.94 -14.17
CA ALA A 12 -28.94 -11.67 -14.20
C ALA A 12 -28.82 -13.04 -13.51
N ASP A 13 -27.77 -13.81 -13.83
CA ASP A 13 -27.50 -15.12 -13.23
C ASP A 13 -27.30 -14.99 -11.71
N PHE A 14 -26.50 -14.01 -11.27
CA PHE A 14 -26.27 -13.74 -9.85
C PHE A 14 -27.57 -13.28 -9.14
N SER A 15 -28.36 -12.41 -9.77
CA SER A 15 -29.65 -11.98 -9.22
C SER A 15 -30.60 -13.16 -9.03
N SER A 16 -30.69 -14.06 -10.02
CA SER A 16 -31.54 -15.25 -9.94
C SER A 16 -31.09 -16.17 -8.81
N TYR A 17 -29.79 -16.40 -8.69
CA TYR A 17 -29.19 -17.18 -7.61
C TYR A 17 -29.52 -16.60 -6.23
N VAL A 18 -29.30 -15.30 -6.00
CA VAL A 18 -29.60 -14.66 -4.70
C VAL A 18 -31.09 -14.71 -4.38
N LYS A 19 -31.97 -14.45 -5.36
CA LYS A 19 -33.42 -14.55 -5.19
C LYS A 19 -33.86 -15.95 -4.74
N SER A 20 -33.18 -17.00 -5.20
CA SER A 20 -33.54 -18.38 -4.83
C SER A 20 -33.40 -18.69 -3.34
N PHE A 21 -32.55 -17.96 -2.59
CA PHE A 21 -32.39 -18.13 -1.15
C PHE A 21 -33.37 -17.28 -0.31
N ILE A 22 -34.11 -16.36 -0.94
CA ILE A 22 -34.95 -15.39 -0.22
C ILE A 22 -36.41 -15.83 -0.33
N GLN A 23 -36.94 -16.40 0.76
CA GLN A 23 -38.37 -16.69 0.91
C GLN A 23 -38.99 -15.75 1.94
N ILE A 24 -39.77 -14.76 1.48
CA ILE A 24 -40.41 -13.77 2.35
C ILE A 24 -41.93 -13.97 2.28
N ARG A 25 -42.53 -14.33 3.43
CA ARG A 25 -43.98 -14.58 3.53
C ARG A 25 -44.80 -13.32 3.73
N ASP A 26 -44.25 -12.29 4.37
CA ASP A 26 -44.94 -11.02 4.57
C ASP A 26 -44.91 -10.20 3.26
N PRO A 27 -46.07 -9.87 2.66
CA PRO A 27 -46.12 -9.17 1.37
C PRO A 27 -45.46 -7.79 1.40
N ARG A 28 -45.46 -7.11 2.55
CA ARG A 28 -44.86 -5.76 2.70
C ARG A 28 -43.35 -5.85 2.68
N ILE A 29 -42.80 -6.84 3.40
CA ILE A 29 -41.34 -7.07 3.42
C ILE A 29 -40.89 -7.56 2.04
N HIS A 30 -41.66 -8.43 1.38
CA HIS A 30 -41.37 -8.89 0.03
C HIS A 30 -41.30 -7.72 -0.95
N ALA A 31 -42.32 -6.85 -0.95
CA ALA A 31 -42.34 -5.66 -1.80
C ALA A 31 -41.20 -4.69 -1.49
N TYR A 32 -40.82 -4.52 -0.22
CA TYR A 32 -39.68 -3.70 0.16
C TYR A 32 -38.36 -4.26 -0.37
N VAL A 33 -38.12 -5.56 -0.21
CA VAL A 33 -36.89 -6.22 -0.66
C VAL A 33 -36.80 -6.21 -2.19
N GLU A 34 -37.89 -6.53 -2.90
CA GLU A 34 -37.93 -6.44 -4.36
C GLU A 34 -37.53 -5.05 -4.85
N ARG A 35 -38.15 -4.00 -4.28
CA ARG A 35 -37.85 -2.62 -4.66
C ARG A 35 -36.44 -2.17 -4.29
N GLU A 36 -36.05 -2.32 -3.02
CA GLU A 36 -34.80 -1.72 -2.53
C GLU A 36 -33.56 -2.52 -2.90
N VAL A 37 -33.65 -3.84 -3.00
CA VAL A 37 -32.50 -4.72 -3.22
C VAL A 37 -32.32 -5.02 -4.71
N PHE A 38 -33.39 -5.42 -5.39
CA PHE A 38 -33.33 -5.91 -6.76
C PHE A 38 -33.59 -4.82 -7.80
N GLU A 39 -34.71 -4.09 -7.70
CA GLU A 39 -35.04 -3.02 -8.67
C GLU A 39 -34.03 -1.87 -8.60
N LYS A 40 -33.67 -1.42 -7.39
CA LYS A 40 -32.61 -0.41 -7.18
C LYS A 40 -31.18 -0.94 -7.32
N ARG A 41 -31.01 -2.23 -7.65
CA ARG A 41 -29.70 -2.87 -7.90
C ARG A 41 -28.68 -2.65 -6.78
N ARG A 42 -29.10 -2.62 -5.51
CA ARG A 42 -28.19 -2.32 -4.39
C ARG A 42 -27.09 -3.36 -4.19
N LEU A 43 -27.34 -4.62 -4.57
CA LEU A 43 -26.35 -5.69 -4.49
C LEU A 43 -25.40 -5.73 -5.69
N TRP A 44 -25.74 -5.06 -6.80
CA TRP A 44 -24.95 -4.99 -8.03
C TRP A 44 -25.06 -3.60 -8.65
N PRO A 45 -24.53 -2.57 -7.97
CA PRO A 45 -24.58 -1.22 -8.49
C PRO A 45 -23.89 -1.14 -9.87
N GLU A 46 -24.21 -0.09 -10.62
CA GLU A 46 -23.46 0.20 -11.85
C GLU A 46 -21.97 0.36 -11.52
N PRO A 47 -21.06 -0.12 -12.40
CA PRO A 47 -19.64 -0.04 -12.15
C PRO A 47 -19.24 1.43 -11.94
N LEU A 48 -18.62 1.70 -10.79
CA LEU A 48 -18.08 3.03 -10.51
C LEU A 48 -16.85 3.26 -11.37
N ILE A 49 -16.99 4.07 -12.41
CA ILE A 49 -15.85 4.57 -13.19
C ILE A 49 -15.37 5.84 -12.49
N GLN A 50 -14.28 5.72 -11.75
CA GLN A 50 -13.64 6.85 -11.09
C GLN A 50 -12.33 7.18 -11.81
N LEU A 51 -12.16 8.44 -12.18
CA LEU A 51 -10.86 8.96 -12.55
C LEU A 51 -10.06 9.13 -11.26
N ASN A 52 -8.99 8.36 -11.10
CA ASN A 52 -8.07 8.53 -9.98
C ASN A 52 -6.97 9.51 -10.42
N PRO A 53 -7.04 10.79 -10.04
CA PRO A 53 -5.98 11.73 -10.39
C PRO A 53 -4.65 11.22 -9.81
N LEU A 54 -3.60 11.33 -10.61
CA LEU A 54 -2.26 10.99 -10.14
C LEU A 54 -1.92 11.90 -8.95
N PHE A 55 -1.36 11.31 -7.89
CA PHE A 55 -0.87 12.09 -6.75
C PHE A 55 0.22 13.06 -7.22
N GLU A 56 0.27 14.25 -6.63
CA GLU A 56 1.29 15.25 -6.94
C GLU A 56 2.70 14.64 -6.83
N ALA A 57 3.51 14.87 -7.85
CA ALA A 57 4.87 14.35 -7.90
C ALA A 57 5.76 15.12 -6.91
N GLY A 58 6.49 14.38 -6.09
CA GLY A 58 7.58 14.89 -5.28
C GLY A 58 8.93 14.67 -5.94
N LYS A 59 10.00 14.92 -5.19
CA LYS A 59 11.38 14.69 -5.60
C LYS A 59 11.74 13.20 -5.64
N THR A 60 12.85 12.90 -6.33
CA THR A 60 13.46 11.58 -6.27
C THR A 60 14.19 11.38 -4.94
N VAL A 61 14.39 10.11 -4.57
CA VAL A 61 15.30 9.75 -3.48
C VAL A 61 16.70 10.31 -3.72
N ASP A 62 17.19 10.25 -4.96
CA ASP A 62 18.51 10.76 -5.35
C ASP A 62 18.67 12.25 -5.07
N ALA A 63 17.63 13.06 -5.38
CA ALA A 63 17.60 14.49 -5.10
C ALA A 63 17.58 14.78 -3.59
N LEU A 64 16.77 14.06 -2.82
CA LEU A 64 16.74 14.21 -1.36
C LEU A 64 18.06 13.80 -0.68
N VAL A 65 18.79 12.85 -1.25
CA VAL A 65 20.16 12.53 -0.81
C VAL A 65 21.13 13.65 -1.18
N THR A 66 21.03 14.23 -2.38
CA THR A 66 21.88 15.38 -2.77
C THR A 66 21.66 16.58 -1.84
N GLU A 67 20.43 16.80 -1.38
CA GLU A 67 20.07 17.84 -0.42
C GLU A 67 20.51 17.54 1.02
N GLY A 68 21.05 16.34 1.29
CA GLY A 68 21.44 15.91 2.63
C GLY A 68 20.26 15.54 3.55
N ILE A 69 19.02 15.55 3.04
CA ILE A 69 17.82 15.12 3.77
C ILE A 69 17.90 13.63 4.08
N LEU A 70 18.38 12.83 3.13
CA LEU A 70 18.53 11.39 3.26
C LEU A 70 20.00 10.94 3.28
N HIS A 71 20.25 9.83 3.97
CA HIS A 71 21.55 9.17 4.01
C HIS A 71 21.97 8.68 2.61
N PRO A 72 23.26 8.76 2.23
CA PRO A 72 23.73 8.35 0.90
C PRO A 72 23.31 6.94 0.45
N ALA A 73 23.33 5.97 1.37
CA ALA A 73 22.92 4.60 1.08
C ALA A 73 21.44 4.46 0.63
N CYS A 74 20.57 5.42 0.98
CA CYS A 74 19.17 5.41 0.54
C CYS A 74 19.03 5.43 -0.98
N ARG A 75 19.99 6.03 -1.72
CA ARG A 75 20.01 6.01 -3.20
C ARG A 75 20.02 4.59 -3.73
N ALA A 76 20.81 3.70 -3.15
CA ALA A 76 20.94 2.35 -3.65
C ALA A 76 19.86 1.41 -3.07
N ILE A 77 19.29 1.74 -1.91
CA ILE A 77 18.23 0.94 -1.26
C ILE A 77 16.88 1.16 -1.95
N PHE A 78 16.48 2.42 -2.14
CA PHE A 78 15.16 2.77 -2.64
C PHE A 78 15.19 3.00 -4.14
N ARG A 79 15.17 1.89 -4.89
CA ARG A 79 15.12 1.85 -6.36
C ARG A 79 13.84 1.17 -6.84
N ARG A 80 13.35 1.57 -8.01
CA ARG A 80 12.22 0.94 -8.68
C ARG A 80 12.71 -0.20 -9.57
N GLY A 81 12.01 -1.34 -9.55
CA GLY A 81 12.31 -2.46 -10.45
C GLY A 81 13.63 -3.15 -10.12
N LYS A 82 14.04 -3.14 -8.85
CA LYS A 82 15.20 -3.88 -8.39
C LYS A 82 14.88 -5.38 -8.33
N ASP A 83 15.74 -6.20 -8.91
CA ASP A 83 15.75 -7.65 -8.76
C ASP A 83 17.19 -8.17 -8.67
N ASP A 84 17.36 -9.49 -8.66
CA ASP A 84 18.69 -10.12 -8.52
C ASP A 84 19.54 -10.01 -9.79
N GLU A 85 18.93 -9.80 -10.96
CA GLU A 85 19.63 -9.63 -12.24
C GLU A 85 19.99 -8.14 -12.50
N GLN A 86 19.15 -7.22 -12.02
CA GLN A 86 19.26 -5.77 -12.15
C GLN A 86 19.24 -5.10 -10.77
N PRO A 87 20.30 -5.29 -9.96
CA PRO A 87 20.36 -4.77 -8.59
C PRO A 87 20.43 -3.23 -8.53
N GLN A 88 20.72 -2.55 -9.63
CA GLN A 88 20.79 -1.08 -9.62
C GLN A 88 19.40 -0.41 -9.69
N GLY A 89 18.42 -1.05 -10.35
CA GLY A 89 17.08 -0.50 -10.58
C GLY A 89 17.07 0.93 -11.14
N LEU A 90 15.90 1.58 -11.09
CA LEU A 90 15.70 2.98 -11.51
C LEU A 90 15.50 3.89 -10.31
N ALA A 91 15.78 5.20 -10.48
CA ALA A 91 15.51 6.21 -9.46
C ALA A 91 14.03 6.19 -9.04
N LEU A 92 13.80 6.14 -7.73
CA LEU A 92 12.46 6.16 -7.15
C LEU A 92 11.99 7.61 -7.03
N HIS A 93 10.95 7.96 -7.78
CA HIS A 93 10.20 9.21 -7.61
C HIS A 93 9.18 9.06 -6.50
N LEU A 94 9.22 9.97 -5.53
CA LEU A 94 8.23 10.00 -4.46
C LEU A 94 7.00 10.78 -4.90
N HIS A 95 5.86 10.46 -4.29
CA HIS A 95 4.75 11.40 -4.24
C HIS A 95 5.05 12.51 -3.23
N LYS A 96 4.47 13.69 -3.43
CA LYS A 96 4.73 14.86 -2.58
C LYS A 96 4.47 14.60 -1.10
N HIS A 97 3.39 13.88 -0.79
CA HIS A 97 3.04 13.51 0.58
C HIS A 97 4.09 12.58 1.25
N GLN A 98 4.83 11.79 0.48
CA GLN A 98 5.94 10.97 0.99
C GLN A 98 7.18 11.83 1.24
N GLU A 99 7.49 12.76 0.32
CA GLU A 99 8.58 13.74 0.51
C GLU A 99 8.36 14.60 1.75
N GLU A 100 7.15 15.13 1.93
CA GLU A 100 6.78 15.95 3.09
C GLU A 100 6.94 15.17 4.40
N ALA A 101 6.49 13.91 4.44
CA ALA A 101 6.68 13.03 5.58
C ALA A 101 8.16 12.80 5.91
N VAL A 102 9.00 12.58 4.89
CA VAL A 102 10.46 12.44 5.06
C VAL A 102 11.07 13.69 5.67
N ARG A 103 10.70 14.88 5.18
CA ARG A 103 11.22 16.16 5.69
C ARG A 103 10.77 16.42 7.13
N LEU A 104 9.49 16.17 7.45
CA LEU A 104 8.96 16.30 8.81
C LEU A 104 9.68 15.36 9.78
N ALA A 105 9.82 14.09 9.40
CA ALA A 105 10.54 13.09 10.18
C ALA A 105 12.01 13.47 10.39
N ARG A 106 12.69 14.00 9.36
CA ARG A 106 14.08 14.47 9.47
C ARG A 106 14.24 15.61 10.48
N GLY A 107 13.22 16.46 10.61
CA GLY A 107 13.15 17.49 11.64
C GLY A 107 12.79 16.98 13.04
N GLY A 108 12.54 15.68 13.23
CA GLY A 108 12.16 15.08 14.51
C GLY A 108 10.68 15.27 14.88
N HIS A 109 9.83 15.67 13.93
CA HIS A 109 8.41 15.91 14.19
C HIS A 109 7.60 14.62 14.05
N SER A 110 6.60 14.46 14.93
CA SER A 110 5.52 13.49 14.72
C SER A 110 4.53 14.00 13.67
N TYR A 111 3.95 13.09 12.88
CA TYR A 111 2.96 13.45 11.86
C TYR A 111 1.89 12.38 11.71
N VAL A 112 0.71 12.82 11.24
CA VAL A 112 -0.39 11.96 10.78
C VAL A 112 -0.52 12.15 9.28
N LEU A 113 -0.45 11.05 8.53
CA LEU A 113 -0.56 11.08 7.07
C LEU A 113 -1.92 10.56 6.62
N THR A 114 -2.73 11.43 6.02
CA THR A 114 -4.06 11.08 5.47
C THR A 114 -4.06 11.14 3.96
N THR A 115 -4.10 9.99 3.29
CA THR A 115 -4.17 9.87 1.82
C THR A 115 -5.04 8.70 1.40
N GLY A 116 -5.50 8.70 0.14
CA GLY A 116 -6.28 7.62 -0.45
C GLY A 116 -5.57 6.25 -0.42
N THR A 117 -6.36 5.18 -0.47
CA THR A 117 -5.85 3.80 -0.58
C THR A 117 -4.95 3.65 -1.81
N GLY A 118 -3.86 2.90 -1.69
CA GLY A 118 -2.92 2.70 -2.80
C GLY A 118 -1.97 3.86 -3.08
N SER A 119 -1.97 4.95 -2.30
CA SER A 119 -1.06 6.09 -2.53
C SER A 119 0.42 5.83 -2.22
N GLY A 120 0.78 4.62 -1.79
CA GLY A 120 2.14 4.32 -1.34
C GLY A 120 2.49 4.91 0.03
N LYS A 121 1.53 5.03 0.96
CA LYS A 121 1.78 5.51 2.34
C LYS A 121 2.94 4.82 3.05
N SER A 122 3.23 3.56 2.71
CA SER A 122 4.33 2.79 3.29
C SER A 122 5.68 3.50 3.20
N LEU A 123 5.99 4.10 2.04
CA LEU A 123 7.25 4.83 1.85
C LEU A 123 7.36 6.06 2.75
N ALA A 124 6.24 6.66 3.16
CA ALA A 124 6.26 7.85 4.01
C ALA A 124 6.85 7.57 5.39
N TYR A 125 6.72 6.34 5.93
CA TYR A 125 7.32 5.95 7.21
C TYR A 125 8.52 5.01 7.07
N ILE A 126 8.57 4.12 6.06
CA ILE A 126 9.72 3.21 5.88
C ILE A 126 10.99 4.00 5.59
N LEU A 127 10.90 4.98 4.69
CA LEU A 127 12.04 5.74 4.22
C LEU A 127 12.73 6.53 5.36
N PRO A 128 12.01 7.31 6.21
CA PRO A 128 12.66 7.96 7.35
C PRO A 128 13.14 6.99 8.43
N ILE A 129 12.50 5.83 8.63
CA ILE A 129 13.01 4.80 9.55
C ILE A 129 14.36 4.28 9.07
N VAL A 130 14.47 3.92 7.79
CA VAL A 130 15.72 3.44 7.19
C VAL A 130 16.81 4.51 7.24
N ASP A 131 16.49 5.76 6.90
CA ASP A 131 17.41 6.90 7.04
C ASP A 131 17.96 7.00 8.47
N TYR A 132 17.07 6.94 9.48
CA TYR A 132 17.46 7.01 10.88
C TYR A 132 18.37 5.83 11.28
N VAL A 133 18.06 4.61 10.85
CA VAL A 133 18.88 3.42 11.15
C VAL A 133 20.30 3.59 10.60
N LEU A 134 20.42 4.01 9.34
CA LEU A 134 21.69 4.18 8.62
C LEU A 134 22.57 5.28 9.24
N ARG A 135 21.96 6.35 9.77
CA ARG A 135 22.69 7.45 10.39
C ARG A 135 23.20 7.16 11.80
N HIS A 136 22.77 6.07 12.43
CA HIS A 136 23.14 5.72 13.80
C HIS A 136 23.70 4.29 13.91
N PRO A 137 24.72 3.91 13.11
CA PRO A 137 25.23 2.53 13.08
C PRO A 137 25.81 2.06 14.43
N ASP A 138 26.23 3.00 15.27
CA ASP A 138 26.80 2.84 16.60
C ASP A 138 25.77 2.52 17.70
N ARG A 139 24.47 2.66 17.42
CA ARG A 139 23.38 2.36 18.38
C ARG A 139 22.81 0.96 18.11
N PRO A 140 23.27 -0.09 18.82
CA PRO A 140 22.72 -1.44 18.65
C PRO A 140 21.29 -1.53 19.19
N GLY A 141 20.53 -2.50 18.68
CA GLY A 141 19.17 -2.80 19.13
C GLY A 141 18.07 -2.31 18.19
N ILE A 142 16.83 -2.38 18.67
CA ILE A 142 15.63 -2.00 17.90
C ILE A 142 15.51 -0.48 17.83
N LYS A 143 15.51 0.08 16.61
CA LYS A 143 15.41 1.53 16.38
C LYS A 143 14.01 2.01 15.98
N ALA A 144 13.14 1.10 15.56
CA ALA A 144 11.76 1.40 15.19
C ALA A 144 10.87 0.18 15.39
N ILE A 145 9.61 0.43 15.76
CA ILE A 145 8.55 -0.57 15.87
C ILE A 145 7.41 -0.09 14.99
N VAL A 146 6.96 -0.94 14.06
CA VAL A 146 5.81 -0.65 13.19
C VAL A 146 4.69 -1.60 13.56
N VAL A 147 3.53 -1.05 13.91
CA VAL A 147 2.37 -1.81 14.35
C VAL A 147 1.33 -1.82 13.25
N TYR A 148 0.83 -3.02 12.92
CA TYR A 148 -0.24 -3.21 11.96
C TYR A 148 -1.46 -3.84 12.66
N PRO A 149 -2.68 -3.44 12.30
CA PRO A 149 -3.90 -3.98 12.92
C PRO A 149 -4.18 -5.45 12.55
N MET A 150 -3.53 -6.01 11.54
CA MET A 150 -3.79 -7.37 11.04
C MET A 150 -2.50 -8.07 10.60
N ASN A 151 -2.38 -9.37 10.89
CA ASN A 151 -1.25 -10.21 10.45
C ASN A 151 -1.06 -10.19 8.93
N ALA A 152 -2.15 -10.22 8.17
CA ALA A 152 -2.09 -10.14 6.70
C ALA A 152 -1.38 -8.86 6.22
N LEU A 153 -1.62 -7.73 6.89
CA LEU A 153 -0.95 -6.48 6.56
C LEU A 153 0.52 -6.53 6.97
N ALA A 154 0.84 -7.06 8.15
CA ALA A 154 2.23 -7.26 8.57
C ALA A 154 3.02 -8.13 7.57
N ASN A 155 2.40 -9.18 7.03
CA ASN A 155 3.00 -10.06 6.01
C ASN A 155 3.24 -9.32 4.69
N SER A 156 2.26 -8.54 4.23
CA SER A 156 2.43 -7.69 3.04
C SER A 156 3.59 -6.71 3.20
N GLN A 157 3.72 -6.08 4.37
CA GLN A 157 4.75 -5.08 4.62
C GLN A 157 6.14 -5.71 4.83
N LEU A 158 6.22 -6.95 5.33
CA LEU A 158 7.45 -7.72 5.33
C LEU A 158 7.99 -7.89 3.89
N GLY A 159 7.11 -8.22 2.94
CA GLY A 159 7.45 -8.32 1.53
C GLY A 159 7.94 -6.99 0.94
N GLU A 160 7.32 -5.87 1.29
CA GLU A 160 7.79 -4.54 0.86
C GLU A 160 9.18 -4.20 1.40
N LEU A 161 9.45 -4.51 2.67
CA LEU A 161 10.79 -4.31 3.24
C LEU A 161 11.83 -5.20 2.56
N GLN A 162 11.49 -6.46 2.26
CA GLN A 162 12.38 -7.38 1.52
C GLN A 162 12.73 -6.83 0.13
N LYS A 163 11.79 -6.23 -0.59
CA LYS A 163 12.05 -5.66 -1.92
C LYS A 163 13.14 -4.58 -1.89
N TYR A 164 13.15 -3.73 -0.87
CA TYR A 164 14.13 -2.63 -0.78
C TYR A 164 15.43 -3.03 -0.08
N LEU A 165 15.35 -3.83 0.98
CA LEU A 165 16.47 -4.08 1.89
C LEU A 165 17.19 -5.42 1.64
N THR A 166 16.58 -6.33 0.87
CA THR A 166 17.11 -7.68 0.64
C THR A 166 17.50 -7.92 -0.81
N LEU A 167 16.60 -7.61 -1.76
CA LEU A 167 16.87 -7.85 -3.19
C LEU A 167 18.09 -7.07 -3.63
N GLY A 168 18.91 -7.65 -4.51
CA GLY A 168 20.18 -7.09 -5.01
C GLY A 168 21.12 -6.55 -3.94
N TYR A 169 21.12 -7.15 -2.74
CA TYR A 169 22.12 -6.96 -1.70
C TYR A 169 22.50 -8.30 -1.08
N PRO A 170 23.78 -8.69 -1.09
CA PRO A 170 24.28 -9.79 -0.29
C PRO A 170 24.00 -9.55 1.19
N SER A 171 23.69 -10.60 1.95
CA SER A 171 23.38 -10.50 3.39
C SER A 171 24.47 -9.79 4.20
N ALA A 172 25.74 -9.91 3.80
CA ALA A 172 26.89 -9.28 4.47
C ALA A 172 26.94 -7.75 4.31
N GLU A 173 26.25 -7.19 3.30
CA GLU A 173 26.26 -5.75 3.01
C GLU A 173 25.02 -5.02 3.58
N ARG A 174 24.11 -5.76 4.23
CA ARG A 174 22.86 -5.21 4.77
C ARG A 174 23.10 -4.47 6.07
N GLN A 175 23.06 -3.14 6.00
CA GLN A 175 23.18 -2.26 7.17
C GLN A 175 21.89 -2.15 7.99
N VAL A 176 20.75 -2.54 7.39
CA VAL A 176 19.43 -2.47 8.02
C VAL A 176 18.84 -3.86 8.06
N THR A 177 18.45 -4.29 9.25
CA THR A 177 17.77 -5.58 9.48
C THR A 177 16.36 -5.33 10.00
N PHE A 178 15.47 -6.29 9.74
CA PHE A 178 14.09 -6.23 10.18
C PHE A 178 13.59 -7.65 10.48
N ARG A 179 12.61 -7.73 11.38
CA ARG A 179 11.92 -8.97 11.75
C ARG A 179 10.44 -8.65 11.93
N ARG A 180 9.60 -9.65 11.69
CA ARG A 180 8.17 -9.62 11.95
C ARG A 180 7.89 -10.49 13.17
N TYR A 181 6.95 -10.05 14.00
CA TYR A 181 6.36 -10.84 15.07
C TYR A 181 4.84 -10.82 14.91
N THR A 182 4.20 -11.98 14.88
CA THR A 182 2.74 -12.08 14.64
C THR A 182 2.00 -12.94 15.66
N GLY A 183 2.66 -13.30 16.78
CA GLY A 183 2.11 -14.19 17.82
C GLY A 183 1.90 -15.64 17.37
N GLN A 184 1.80 -15.88 16.07
CA GLN A 184 1.75 -17.19 15.41
C GLN A 184 3.15 -17.69 15.01
N GLU A 185 4.11 -16.79 14.91
CA GLU A 185 5.54 -17.00 14.59
C GLU A 185 6.38 -15.96 15.35
#